data_AF-A0A552L497-F1
#
_entry.id   AF-A0A552L497-F1
#
_cell.length_a   1.000
_cell.length_b   1.000
_cell.length_c   1.000
_cell.angle_alpha   90.00
_cell.angle_beta   90.00
_cell.angle_gamma   90.00
#
_symmetry.space_group_name_H-M   'P 1'
#
loop_
_entity.id
_entity.type
_entity.pdbx_description
1 polymer ?
#
loop_
_entity_poly.entity_id
_entity_poly.type
_entity_poly.pdbx_seq_one_letter_code
_entity_poly.pdbx_strand_id
1 'polypeptide(L)'
;MNDQTSENEQIVERTDLQFHQSKLLEKQQKLERLYLNNTLKRSYLSPVRPFRQILKIVYWTITFQIADRLKRRQIAHLIGRSGLFDTGYYYRQNPEVEALGIDPLGHYLDVGAASGRNPHPLFDTEYYLKTCPEAADSGMNPLAHYITLGSLSG
;
A
#
# COMPACT_ATOMS: atom_id res chain seq x y z
N MET A 1 32.43 19.41 -80.06
CA MET A 1 31.76 20.62 -79.54
C MET A 1 30.70 20.23 -78.50
N ASN A 2 31.02 19.31 -77.56
CA ASN A 2 30.09 18.75 -76.56
C ASN A 2 30.67 18.69 -75.13
N ASP A 3 31.86 19.24 -74.88
CA ASP A 3 32.58 19.06 -73.60
C ASP A 3 32.14 20.08 -72.52
N GLN A 4 31.81 21.30 -72.94
CA GLN A 4 31.36 22.36 -72.02
C GLN A 4 29.92 22.15 -71.51
N THR A 5 29.08 21.39 -72.23
CA THR A 5 27.69 21.13 -71.82
C THR A 5 27.63 20.15 -70.64
N SER A 6 28.50 19.13 -70.62
CA SER A 6 28.57 18.14 -69.54
C SER A 6 29.11 18.73 -68.23
N GLU A 7 30.04 19.68 -68.27
CA GLU A 7 30.53 20.34 -67.05
C GLU A 7 29.50 21.32 -66.47
N ASN A 8 28.79 22.07 -67.32
CA ASN A 8 27.75 22.99 -66.88
C ASN A 8 26.55 22.25 -66.25
N GLU A 9 26.15 21.10 -66.80
CA GLU A 9 25.12 20.24 -66.21
C GLU A 9 25.55 19.67 -64.84
N GLN A 10 26.81 19.24 -64.70
CA GLN A 10 27.34 18.78 -63.41
C GLN A 10 27.46 19.91 -62.38
N ILE A 11 27.78 21.14 -62.80
CA ILE A 11 27.81 22.30 -61.90
C ILE A 11 26.40 22.62 -61.41
N VAL A 12 25.41 22.62 -62.30
CA VAL A 12 24.00 22.84 -61.95
C VAL A 12 23.50 21.78 -60.97
N GLU A 13 23.76 20.50 -61.25
CA GLU A 13 23.36 19.39 -60.38
C GLU A 13 24.06 19.46 -59.00
N ARG A 14 25.33 19.85 -58.95
CA ARG A 14 26.05 20.08 -57.68
C ARG A 14 25.49 21.26 -56.91
N THR A 15 25.12 22.36 -57.58
CA THR A 15 24.50 23.51 -56.91
C THR A 15 23.12 23.17 -56.36
N ASP A 16 22.33 22.38 -57.09
CA ASP A 16 21.02 21.92 -56.64
C ASP A 16 21.13 20.97 -55.44
N LEU A 17 22.12 20.06 -55.47
CA LEU A 17 22.43 19.18 -54.35
C LEU A 17 22.90 19.95 -53.11
N GLN A 18 23.79 20.93 -53.27
CA GLN A 18 24.24 21.78 -52.17
C GLN A 18 23.09 22.62 -51.59
N PHE A 19 22.22 23.13 -52.46
CA PHE A 19 21.03 23.86 -52.04
C PHE A 19 20.08 22.96 -51.25
N HIS A 20 19.82 21.74 -51.72
CA HIS A 20 18.98 20.76 -51.02
C HIS A 20 19.58 20.37 -49.66
N GLN A 21 20.89 20.15 -49.60
CA GLN A 21 21.62 19.87 -48.35
C GLN A 21 21.53 21.03 -47.36
N SER A 22 21.64 22.28 -47.83
CA SER A 22 21.49 23.47 -46.97
C SER A 22 20.09 23.57 -46.36
N LYS A 23 19.05 23.22 -47.13
CA LYS A 23 17.66 23.16 -46.65
C LYS A 23 17.43 22.05 -45.64
N LEU A 24 18.08 20.91 -45.82
CA LEU A 24 18.04 19.81 -44.85
C LEU A 24 18.71 20.21 -43.53
N LEU A 25 19.85 20.90 -43.58
CA LEU A 25 20.55 21.38 -42.39
C LEU A 25 19.74 22.43 -41.63
N GLU A 26 19.11 23.37 -42.35
CA GLU A 26 18.19 24.37 -41.78
C GLU A 26 17.01 23.69 -41.06
N LYS A 27 16.42 22.65 -41.69
CA LYS A 27 15.34 21.86 -41.11
C LYS A 27 15.79 21.10 -39.86
N GLN A 28 17.01 20.55 -39.85
CA GLN A 28 17.60 19.88 -38.69
C GLN A 28 17.82 20.86 -37.54
N GLN A 29 18.43 22.03 -37.79
CA GLN A 29 18.61 23.06 -36.76
C GLN A 29 17.29 23.59 -36.21
N LYS A 30 16.27 23.75 -37.07
CA LYS A 30 14.92 24.14 -36.65
C LYS A 30 14.26 23.06 -35.80
N LEU A 31 14.43 21.79 -36.15
CA LEU A 31 13.96 20.66 -35.33
C LEU A 31 14.68 20.63 -34.00
N GLU A 32 16.01 20.75 -33.95
CA GLU A 32 16.76 20.82 -32.70
C GLU A 32 16.29 21.98 -31.82
N ARG A 33 16.09 23.17 -32.40
CA ARG A 33 15.53 24.32 -31.66
C ARG A 33 14.12 24.05 -31.15
N LEU A 34 13.28 23.37 -31.92
CA LEU A 34 11.93 23.00 -31.50
C LEU A 34 11.96 21.92 -30.41
N TYR A 35 12.82 20.92 -30.52
CA TYR A 35 13.04 19.89 -29.52
C TYR A 35 13.60 20.50 -28.23
N LEU A 36 14.64 21.35 -28.29
CA LEU A 36 15.17 22.05 -27.11
C LEU A 36 14.11 22.91 -26.43
N ASN A 37 13.33 23.68 -27.20
CA ASN A 37 12.30 24.56 -26.66
C ASN A 37 11.11 23.78 -26.05
N ASN A 38 10.65 22.70 -26.70
CA ASN A 38 9.61 21.84 -26.14
C ASN A 38 10.09 21.06 -24.91
N THR A 39 11.39 20.76 -24.82
CA THR A 39 11.96 20.02 -23.68
C THR A 39 12.19 20.95 -22.48
N LEU A 40 12.61 22.20 -22.69
CA LEU A 40 12.84 23.17 -21.60
C LEU A 40 11.55 23.75 -21.01
N LYS A 41 10.47 23.89 -21.80
CA LYS A 41 9.15 24.25 -21.26
C LYS A 41 8.55 23.19 -20.34
N ARG A 42 9.11 21.97 -20.32
CA ARG A 42 8.62 20.86 -19.50
C ARG A 42 9.32 20.73 -18.14
N SER A 43 10.30 21.58 -17.83
CA SER A 43 11.13 21.48 -16.60
C SER A 43 10.93 22.58 -15.53
N TYR A 44 9.99 23.52 -15.66
CA TYR A 44 9.87 24.67 -14.71
C TYR A 44 8.53 24.81 -13.97
N LEU A 45 7.82 23.71 -13.68
CA LEU A 45 6.91 23.68 -12.53
C LEU A 45 7.23 22.47 -11.66
N SER A 46 7.96 22.72 -10.57
CA SER A 46 8.08 21.81 -9.43
C SER A 46 6.66 21.59 -8.80
N PRO A 47 6.38 20.49 -8.06
CA PRO A 47 7.21 20.06 -6.95
C PRO A 47 7.50 18.55 -6.89
N VAL A 48 8.56 18.26 -6.15
CA VAL A 48 9.12 16.97 -5.72
C VAL A 48 8.15 16.15 -4.82
N ARG A 49 6.83 16.18 -5.10
CA ARG A 49 5.76 15.58 -4.27
C ARG A 49 5.34 14.12 -4.58
N PRO A 50 5.51 13.50 -5.77
CA PRO A 50 4.89 12.18 -6.01
C PRO A 50 5.65 11.03 -5.33
N PHE A 51 6.97 11.13 -5.19
CA PHE A 51 7.80 10.08 -4.60
C PHE A 51 7.54 9.88 -3.10
N ARG A 52 7.25 10.98 -2.39
CA ARG A 52 6.82 10.94 -0.98
C ARG A 52 5.50 10.22 -0.80
N GLN A 53 4.54 10.34 -1.72
CA GLN A 53 3.23 9.70 -1.61
C GLN A 53 3.31 8.19 -1.86
N ILE A 54 4.08 7.76 -2.86
CA ILE A 54 4.32 6.33 -3.13
C ILE A 54 5.05 5.68 -1.95
N LEU A 55 6.12 6.31 -1.47
CA LEU A 55 6.80 5.86 -0.25
C LEU A 55 5.87 5.86 0.96
N LYS A 56 4.95 6.82 1.09
CA LYS A 56 3.96 6.84 2.17
C LYS A 56 2.98 5.66 2.06
N ILE A 57 2.51 5.32 0.87
CA ILE A 57 1.59 4.18 0.64
C ILE A 57 2.31 2.85 0.86
N VAL A 58 3.54 2.71 0.39
CA VAL A 58 4.38 1.52 0.57
C VAL A 58 4.78 1.37 2.04
N TYR A 59 5.29 2.43 2.65
CA TYR A 59 5.58 2.47 4.08
C TYR A 59 4.33 2.21 4.91
N TRP A 60 3.19 2.84 4.60
CA TRP A 60 1.93 2.62 5.29
C TRP A 60 1.44 1.18 5.11
N THR A 61 1.38 0.63 3.90
CA THR A 61 0.94 -0.77 3.70
C THR A 61 1.91 -1.77 4.35
N ILE A 62 3.22 -1.56 4.27
CA ILE A 62 4.22 -2.43 4.90
C ILE A 62 4.18 -2.31 6.43
N THR A 63 4.14 -1.10 7.00
CA THR A 63 4.16 -0.92 8.46
C THR A 63 2.82 -1.25 9.11
N PHE A 64 1.70 -0.91 8.47
CA PHE A 64 0.35 -1.21 8.97
C PHE A 64 0.09 -2.72 8.94
N GLN A 65 0.38 -3.39 7.82
CA GLN A 65 0.11 -4.82 7.65
C GLN A 65 1.06 -5.73 8.46
N ILE A 66 2.28 -5.27 8.76
CA ILE A 66 3.21 -5.98 9.67
C ILE A 66 2.84 -5.73 11.14
N ALA A 67 2.51 -4.50 11.52
CA ALA A 67 2.15 -4.18 12.92
C ALA A 67 0.90 -4.94 13.37
N ASP A 68 -0.13 -5.05 12.54
CA ASP A 68 -1.36 -5.77 12.89
C ASP A 68 -1.13 -7.28 13.02
N ARG A 69 -0.28 -7.86 12.15
CA ARG A 69 0.14 -9.27 12.26
C ARG A 69 0.92 -9.55 13.54
N LEU A 70 1.73 -8.59 14.00
CA LEU A 70 2.47 -8.71 15.26
C LEU A 70 1.57 -8.52 16.48
N LYS A 71 0.62 -7.58 16.45
CA LYS A 71 -0.38 -7.38 17.50
C LYS A 71 -1.21 -8.64 17.72
N ARG A 72 -1.68 -9.29 16.65
CA ARG A 72 -2.46 -10.54 16.75
C ARG A 72 -1.72 -11.63 17.52
N ARG A 73 -0.43 -11.82 17.25
CA ARG A 73 0.40 -12.82 17.96
C ARG A 73 0.58 -12.48 19.44
N GLN A 74 0.86 -11.21 19.75
CA GLN A 74 1.03 -10.77 21.13
C GLN A 74 -0.27 -10.94 21.93
N ILE A 75 -1.40 -10.54 21.35
CA ILE A 75 -2.72 -10.67 21.99
C ILE A 75 -3.09 -12.15 22.17
N ALA A 76 -2.87 -13.00 21.16
CA ALA A 76 -3.09 -14.44 21.28
C ALA A 76 -2.27 -15.05 22.42
N HIS A 77 -1.00 -14.67 22.53
CA HIS A 77 -0.12 -15.12 23.62
C HIS A 77 -0.57 -14.60 24.98
N LEU A 78 -1.01 -13.34 25.05
CA LEU A 78 -1.51 -12.71 26.27
C LEU A 78 -2.75 -13.44 26.80
N ILE A 79 -3.72 -13.70 25.92
CA ILE A 79 -4.96 -14.41 26.25
C ILE A 79 -4.66 -15.88 26.59
N GLY A 80 -3.77 -16.53 25.84
CA GLY A 80 -3.37 -17.91 26.13
C GLY A 80 -2.69 -18.05 27.49
N ARG A 81 -1.90 -17.06 27.91
CA ARG A 81 -1.21 -17.07 29.21
C ARG A 81 -2.06 -16.61 30.38
N SER A 82 -3.10 -15.82 30.15
CA SER A 82 -3.98 -15.34 31.23
C SER A 82 -4.85 -16.46 31.80
N GLY A 83 -5.06 -17.55 31.05
CA GLY A 83 -5.97 -18.63 31.44
C GLY A 83 -7.45 -18.22 31.39
N LEU A 84 -7.77 -17.04 30.85
CA LEU A 84 -9.14 -16.52 30.75
C LEU A 84 -9.86 -16.94 29.47
N PHE A 85 -9.27 -17.82 28.68
CA PHE A 85 -9.89 -18.40 27.49
C PHE A 85 -10.03 -19.92 27.67
N ASP A 86 -11.27 -20.41 27.70
CA ASP A 86 -11.57 -21.83 27.78
C ASP A 86 -11.96 -22.34 26.39
N THR A 87 -11.04 -23.10 25.77
CA THR A 87 -11.23 -23.71 24.44
C THR A 87 -12.42 -24.66 24.41
N GLY A 88 -12.61 -25.48 25.44
CA GLY A 88 -13.70 -26.44 25.52
C GLY A 88 -15.06 -25.76 25.71
N TYR A 89 -15.12 -24.71 26.52
CA TYR A 89 -16.31 -23.87 26.62
C TYR A 89 -16.63 -23.20 25.29
N TYR A 90 -15.61 -22.65 24.62
CA TYR A 90 -15.80 -21.96 23.35
C TYR A 90 -16.34 -22.89 22.25
N TYR A 91 -15.84 -24.12 22.14
CA TYR A 91 -16.38 -25.10 21.19
C TYR A 91 -17.83 -25.48 21.50
N ARG A 92 -18.17 -25.73 22.78
CA ARG A 92 -19.56 -26.05 23.17
C ARG A 92 -20.55 -24.94 22.80
N GLN A 93 -20.12 -23.68 22.90
CA GLN A 93 -20.92 -22.52 22.52
C GLN A 93 -20.98 -22.31 20.99
N ASN A 94 -19.98 -22.79 20.25
CA ASN A 94 -19.78 -22.50 18.84
C ASN A 94 -19.46 -23.80 18.06
N PRO A 95 -20.43 -24.72 17.93
CA PRO A 95 -20.23 -26.03 17.32
C PRO A 95 -19.78 -25.94 15.85
N GLU A 96 -20.07 -24.85 15.15
CA GLU A 96 -19.60 -24.61 13.79
C GLU A 96 -18.08 -24.41 13.72
N VAL A 97 -17.47 -23.85 14.77
CA VAL A 97 -16.01 -23.66 14.85
C VAL A 97 -15.33 -25.01 15.02
N GLU A 98 -15.95 -25.90 15.80
CA GLU A 98 -15.50 -27.28 15.99
C GLU A 98 -15.66 -28.10 14.70
N ALA A 99 -16.84 -28.04 14.08
CA ALA A 99 -17.14 -28.78 12.85
C ALA A 99 -16.24 -28.40 11.67
N LEU A 100 -15.81 -27.14 11.60
CA LEU A 100 -14.89 -26.63 10.58
C LEU A 100 -13.41 -26.84 10.94
N GLY A 101 -13.10 -27.36 12.13
CA GLY A 101 -11.73 -27.56 12.60
C GLY A 101 -10.94 -26.25 12.74
N ILE A 102 -11.64 -25.14 13.01
CA ILE A 102 -11.02 -23.82 13.16
C ILE A 102 -10.44 -23.71 14.57
N ASP A 103 -9.27 -23.08 14.67
CA ASP A 103 -8.66 -22.74 15.97
C ASP A 103 -9.58 -21.76 16.74
N PRO A 104 -10.05 -22.12 17.95
CA PRO A 104 -11.06 -21.36 18.66
C PRO A 104 -10.53 -20.01 19.14
N LEU A 105 -9.24 -19.95 19.51
CA LEU A 105 -8.60 -18.71 19.91
C LEU A 105 -8.47 -17.75 18.71
N GLY A 106 -8.01 -18.24 17.57
CA GLY A 106 -7.97 -17.50 16.31
C GLY A 106 -9.36 -17.00 15.89
N HIS A 107 -10.37 -17.86 15.97
CA HIS A 107 -11.75 -17.49 15.67
C HIS A 107 -12.25 -16.39 16.62
N TYR A 108 -11.97 -16.48 17.92
CA TYR A 108 -12.35 -15.46 18.89
C TYR A 108 -11.68 -14.11 18.61
N LEU A 109 -10.40 -14.12 18.25
CA LEU A 109 -9.64 -12.91 17.93
C LEU A 109 -10.17 -12.19 16.68
N ASP A 110 -10.52 -12.95 15.65
CA ASP A 110 -10.85 -12.38 14.34
C ASP A 110 -12.35 -12.04 14.20
N VAL A 111 -13.24 -12.86 14.78
CA VAL A 111 -14.69 -12.77 14.57
C VAL A 111 -15.48 -12.81 15.87
N GLY A 112 -15.09 -13.71 16.79
CA GLY A 112 -15.90 -14.02 17.96
C GLY A 112 -16.09 -12.84 18.90
N ALA A 113 -15.03 -12.09 19.19
CA ALA A 113 -15.10 -10.91 20.05
C ALA A 113 -16.02 -9.81 19.48
N ALA A 114 -15.91 -9.51 18.18
CA ALA A 114 -16.76 -8.53 17.52
C ALA A 114 -18.23 -8.99 17.44
N SER A 115 -18.45 -10.31 17.40
CA SER A 115 -19.78 -10.92 17.43
C SER A 115 -20.36 -11.07 18.84
N GLY A 116 -19.68 -10.54 19.88
CA GLY A 116 -20.13 -10.63 21.27
C GLY A 116 -20.05 -12.03 21.88
N ARG A 117 -19.28 -12.96 21.30
CA ARG A 117 -19.15 -14.33 21.80
C ARG A 117 -18.31 -14.38 23.06
N ASN A 118 -18.67 -15.24 24.00
CA ASN A 118 -17.99 -15.30 25.29
C ASN A 118 -16.79 -16.26 25.27
N PRO A 119 -15.59 -15.81 25.66
CA PRO A 119 -14.37 -16.64 25.72
C PRO A 119 -14.34 -17.58 26.94
N HIS A 120 -15.10 -17.25 27.99
CA HIS A 120 -15.15 -17.98 29.26
C HIS A 120 -16.50 -17.71 29.94
N PRO A 121 -17.06 -18.65 30.74
CA PRO A 121 -18.33 -18.44 31.45
C PRO A 121 -18.33 -17.28 32.45
N LEU A 122 -17.15 -16.85 32.92
CA LEU A 122 -17.00 -15.72 33.85
C LEU A 122 -16.76 -14.38 33.14
N PHE A 123 -16.65 -14.37 31.82
CA PHE A 123 -16.42 -13.16 31.05
C PHE A 123 -17.51 -13.00 29.99
N ASP A 124 -18.34 -11.98 30.19
CA ASP A 124 -19.37 -11.57 29.24
C ASP A 124 -18.83 -10.42 28.38
N THR A 125 -18.64 -10.72 27.10
CA THR A 125 -18.04 -9.79 26.13
C THR A 125 -18.98 -8.64 25.81
N GLU A 126 -20.27 -8.91 25.68
CA GLU A 126 -21.26 -7.88 25.35
C GLU A 126 -21.47 -6.93 26.54
N TYR A 127 -21.58 -7.48 27.74
CA TYR A 127 -21.66 -6.69 28.97
C TYR A 127 -20.41 -5.82 29.17
N TYR A 128 -19.22 -6.38 28.95
CA TYR A 128 -17.96 -5.62 29.06
C TYR A 128 -17.89 -4.48 28.06
N LEU A 129 -18.23 -4.71 26.78
CA LEU A 129 -18.25 -3.66 25.76
C LEU A 129 -19.27 -2.55 26.06
N LYS A 130 -20.43 -2.89 26.65
CA LYS A 130 -21.42 -1.89 27.09
C LYS A 130 -20.94 -1.07 28.29
N THR A 131 -20.20 -1.70 29.21
CA THR A 131 -19.73 -1.06 30.45
C THR A 131 -18.46 -0.25 30.25
N CYS A 132 -17.62 -0.63 29.28
CA CYS A 132 -16.37 0.02 28.94
C CYS A 132 -16.39 0.50 27.48
N PRO A 133 -16.99 1.67 27.19
CA PRO A 133 -17.03 2.24 25.83
C PRO A 133 -15.64 2.42 25.22
N GLU A 134 -14.64 2.73 26.04
CA GLU A 134 -13.23 2.86 25.64
C GLU A 134 -12.71 1.56 24.98
N ALA A 135 -13.14 0.40 25.48
CA ALA A 135 -12.78 -0.88 24.89
C ALA A 135 -13.40 -1.03 23.49
N ALA A 136 -14.65 -0.60 23.31
CA ALA A 136 -15.32 -0.60 22.01
C ALA A 136 -14.67 0.37 21.02
N ASP A 137 -14.36 1.60 21.46
CA ASP A 137 -13.76 2.65 20.64
C ASP A 137 -12.32 2.33 20.24
N SER A 138 -11.58 1.61 21.09
CA SER A 138 -10.21 1.20 20.81
C SER A 138 -10.08 0.19 19.66
N GLY A 139 -11.18 -0.51 19.32
CA GLY A 139 -11.17 -1.64 18.39
C GLY A 139 -10.31 -2.82 18.87
N MET A 140 -9.86 -2.82 20.12
CA MET A 140 -9.09 -3.91 20.71
C MET A 140 -10.01 -5.07 21.09
N ASN A 141 -9.47 -6.29 21.09
CA ASN A 141 -10.20 -7.44 21.63
C ASN A 141 -10.60 -7.16 23.10
N PRO A 142 -11.88 -7.34 23.49
CA PRO A 142 -12.39 -6.98 24.81
C PRO A 142 -11.66 -7.69 25.95
N LEU A 143 -11.35 -8.98 25.78
CA LEU A 143 -10.61 -9.76 26.76
C LEU A 143 -9.16 -9.27 26.87
N ALA A 144 -8.54 -8.90 25.75
CA ALA A 144 -7.19 -8.33 25.76
C ALA A 144 -7.15 -6.95 26.46
N HIS A 145 -8.16 -6.12 26.22
CA HIS A 145 -8.33 -4.84 26.90
C HIS A 145 -8.47 -5.04 28.41
N TYR A 146 -9.32 -5.98 28.83
CA TYR A 146 -9.51 -6.34 30.23
C TYR A 146 -8.20 -6.79 30.91
N ILE A 147 -7.45 -7.69 30.27
CA ILE A 147 -6.17 -8.18 30.81
C ILE A 147 -5.15 -7.04 30.92
N THR A 148 -5.07 -6.17 29.91
CA THR A 148 -4.12 -5.05 29.89
C THR A 148 -4.45 -4.02 30.97
N LEU A 149 -5.73 -3.69 31.15
CA LEU A 149 -6.19 -2.78 32.19
C LEU A 149 -5.94 -3.35 33.60
N GLY A 150 -6.18 -4.66 33.79
CA GLY A 150 -5.86 -5.37 35.03
C GLY A 150 -4.37 -5.38 35.33
N SER A 151 -3.51 -5.51 34.32
CA SER A 151 -2.06 -5.47 34.47
C SER A 151 -1.51 -4.09 34.84
N LEU A 152 -2.21 -2.99 34.54
CA LEU A 152 -1.79 -1.63 34.88
C LEU A 152 -2.22 -1.23 36.31
N SER A 153 -3.20 -1.94 36.87
CA SER A 153 -3.78 -1.64 38.19
C SER A 153 -3.18 -2.50 39.33
N GLY A 154 -2.19 -3.34 39.05
CA GLY A 154 -1.61 -4.32 39.97
C GLY A 154 -0.16 -4.06 40.33
#